data_AF-A0AA86P8V0-F1
#
_entry.id   AF-A0AA86P8V0-F1
#
_cell.length_a   1.000
_cell.length_b   1.000
_cell.length_c   1.000
_cell.angle_alpha   90.00
_cell.angle_beta   90.00
_cell.angle_gamma   90.00
#
_symmetry.space_group_name_H-M   'P 1'
#
loop_
_entity.id
_entity.type
_entity.pdbx_description
1 polymer ?
#
loop_
_entity_poly.entity_id
_entity_poly.type
_entity_poly.pdbx_seq_one_letter_code
_entity_poly.pdbx_strand_id
1 'polypeptide(L)'
;MSLTYDQYVIGMLQNAVMFQTPNNQYVKTVKNMLQESVSVEKNQVVIDKSTIVQTLVRIVDVLYKSQQIREEEQNKMIDDANIQLENSINSYIALHGEMTGLFSRVGFEPNTEHDIVKNLQGFEEFIFSQQEDLADMELDLYNLKQDSELRQKQMNQKEEAIQQLEREKQMLSEQIQYSNEQLQNIGTEVESISNKLEEVTKEREAKAATVVELEAALLQLKGSLEQSSQEHQAQLREVTEKTTVEKEALQQQLSTSEEELNALQQQLEASKAELEESQKKLEGEIQGLKDQVSQLDSQNAQKASQVQELEGQVQEKEAQVSQVSTQLEAVALEREAKAATVVELEAALLQLKGSLEQSSQEHQAQLREVTEKTAVEKQALQQQLSTSEEEQKAIKQQLEASKADLEESQKKLEGEIQGLKDQVSALNQLVAEKYVDIANLSDQLRQLIAQNQQLLSGQLNMPEEVISQYPSYASVDTDVDETTVLQKSPSKPKLKLNQAQSKLQSKSLVNQNELSINVGSLKIDKSELEKFQQMQTKMGEMLNKLALYEQKEEERSIQLQKRHEIISQSLQKSKIVGVNRKQQLQELLK
;
A
#
# COMPACT_ATOMS: atom_id res chain seq x y z
N MET A 1 -87.83 6.47 9.20
CA MET A 1 -88.34 5.08 9.18
C MET A 1 -88.96 4.83 7.82
N SER A 2 -88.73 3.69 7.18
CA SER A 2 -89.43 3.30 5.95
C SER A 2 -90.45 2.21 6.27
N LEU A 3 -91.73 2.56 6.32
CA LEU A 3 -92.81 1.57 6.21
C LEU A 3 -92.64 0.87 4.86
N THR A 4 -92.63 -0.45 4.85
CA THR A 4 -92.60 -1.19 3.57
C THR A 4 -93.94 -1.07 2.87
N TYR A 5 -93.94 -1.12 1.54
CA TYR A 5 -95.11 -0.92 0.70
C TYR A 5 -96.30 -1.82 1.13
N ASP A 6 -96.01 -3.05 1.56
CA ASP A 6 -97.01 -4.01 2.02
C ASP A 6 -97.74 -3.56 3.30
N GLN A 7 -97.06 -2.86 4.22
CA GLN A 7 -97.71 -2.29 5.43
C GLN A 7 -98.68 -1.16 5.08
N TYR A 8 -98.36 -0.35 4.06
CA TYR A 8 -99.25 0.70 3.56
C TYR A 8 -100.51 0.13 2.90
N VAL A 9 -100.36 -0.94 2.11
CA VAL A 9 -101.49 -1.65 1.48
C VAL A 9 -102.41 -2.30 2.52
N ILE A 10 -101.84 -2.91 3.57
CA ILE A 10 -102.64 -3.46 4.70
C ILE A 10 -103.43 -2.35 5.41
N GLY A 11 -102.81 -1.19 5.67
CA GLY A 11 -103.50 -0.04 6.27
C GLY A 11 -104.66 0.49 5.42
N MET A 12 -104.49 0.56 4.09
CA MET A 12 -105.58 0.92 3.18
C MET A 12 -106.73 -0.09 3.21
N LEU A 13 -106.44 -1.40 3.19
CA LEU A 13 -107.45 -2.45 3.23
C LEU A 13 -108.21 -2.48 4.57
N GLN A 14 -107.53 -2.25 5.69
CA GLN A 14 -108.18 -2.17 7.01
C GLN A 14 -109.11 -0.96 7.10
N ASN A 15 -108.71 0.21 6.59
CA ASN A 15 -109.57 1.39 6.55
C ASN A 15 -110.77 1.20 5.60
N ALA A 16 -110.61 0.54 4.46
CA ALA A 16 -111.70 0.27 3.52
C ALA A 16 -112.83 -0.59 4.13
N VAL A 17 -112.51 -1.51 5.04
CA VAL A 17 -113.49 -2.38 5.72
C VAL A 17 -114.23 -1.67 6.87
N MET A 18 -113.69 -0.57 7.40
CA MET A 18 -114.26 0.15 8.56
C MET A 18 -115.46 1.05 8.22
N PHE A 19 -115.76 1.27 6.94
CA PHE A 19 -116.73 2.29 6.49
C PHE A 19 -118.18 1.80 6.27
N GLN A 20 -118.58 0.63 6.79
CA GLN A 20 -119.98 0.20 6.80
C GLN A 20 -120.44 -0.30 8.18
N THR A 21 -121.75 -0.20 8.43
CA THR A 21 -122.40 -0.10 9.75
C THR A 21 -121.97 -1.15 10.80
N PRO A 22 -121.80 -0.79 12.09
CA PRO A 22 -120.97 -1.57 13.02
C PRO A 22 -121.50 -2.95 13.44
N ASN A 23 -122.79 -3.24 13.26
CA ASN A 23 -123.46 -4.43 13.79
C ASN A 23 -123.70 -5.55 12.76
N ASN A 24 -123.14 -5.44 11.55
CA ASN A 24 -123.31 -6.45 10.52
C ASN A 24 -122.38 -7.66 10.76
N GLN A 25 -122.96 -8.84 11.01
CA GLN A 25 -122.26 -10.09 11.29
C GLN A 25 -121.25 -10.48 10.18
N TYR A 26 -121.51 -10.12 8.91
CA TYR A 26 -120.59 -10.39 7.81
C TYR A 26 -119.26 -9.62 7.90
N VAL A 27 -119.25 -8.40 8.47
CA VAL A 27 -118.02 -7.61 8.68
C VAL A 27 -117.09 -8.32 9.67
N LYS A 28 -117.66 -8.97 10.69
CA LYS A 28 -116.91 -9.78 11.67
C LYS A 28 -116.26 -11.00 11.01
N THR A 29 -116.97 -11.67 10.08
CA THR A 29 -116.43 -12.79 9.30
C THR A 29 -115.28 -12.34 8.37
N VAL A 30 -115.43 -11.21 7.68
CA VAL A 30 -114.38 -10.63 6.82
C VAL A 30 -113.14 -10.27 7.64
N LYS A 31 -113.32 -9.66 8.82
CA LYS A 31 -112.21 -9.33 9.73
C LYS A 31 -111.44 -10.56 10.20
N ASN A 32 -112.14 -11.65 10.55
CA ASN A 32 -111.49 -12.90 10.95
C ASN A 32 -110.66 -13.51 9.81
N MET A 33 -111.20 -13.59 8.58
CA MET A 33 -110.47 -14.12 7.41
C MET A 33 -109.20 -13.30 7.08
N LEU A 34 -109.21 -11.99 7.32
CA LEU A 34 -108.04 -11.13 7.18
C LEU A 34 -107.00 -11.29 8.32
N GLN A 35 -107.40 -11.76 9.50
CA GLN A 35 -106.47 -12.10 10.58
C GLN A 35 -105.84 -13.48 10.40
N GLU A 36 -106.62 -14.47 9.92
CA GLU A 36 -106.14 -15.84 9.65
C GLU A 36 -105.10 -15.90 8.52
N SER A 37 -105.07 -14.91 7.63
CA SER A 37 -104.15 -14.85 6.48
C SER A 37 -102.83 -14.13 6.76
N VAL A 38 -102.52 -13.76 8.02
CA VAL A 38 -101.25 -13.15 8.43
C VAL A 38 -100.53 -14.03 9.46
N SER A 39 -99.63 -14.89 8.98
CA SER A 39 -98.75 -15.70 9.84
C SER A 39 -97.51 -14.91 10.26
N VAL A 40 -97.20 -14.90 11.56
CA VAL A 40 -95.97 -14.30 12.12
C VAL A 40 -95.07 -15.39 12.66
N GLU A 41 -93.99 -15.70 11.95
CA GLU A 41 -92.98 -16.65 12.42
C GLU A 41 -91.65 -15.93 12.66
N LYS A 42 -91.08 -16.10 13.86
CA LYS A 42 -89.72 -15.63 14.24
C LYS A 42 -89.41 -14.17 13.81
N ASN A 43 -90.32 -13.25 14.13
CA ASN A 43 -90.20 -11.81 13.91
C ASN A 43 -90.10 -11.35 12.43
N GLN A 44 -90.48 -12.20 11.47
CA GLN A 44 -90.75 -11.77 10.10
C GLN A 44 -92.19 -12.08 9.70
N VAL A 45 -92.87 -11.12 9.07
CA VAL A 45 -94.23 -11.28 8.55
C VAL A 45 -94.13 -11.83 7.13
N VAL A 46 -94.28 -13.15 6.98
CA VAL A 46 -94.18 -13.82 5.69
C VAL A 46 -95.56 -13.84 5.03
N ILE A 47 -95.79 -12.88 4.14
CA ILE A 47 -97.06 -12.75 3.42
C ILE A 47 -97.02 -13.57 2.14
N ASP A 48 -97.69 -14.73 2.12
CA ASP A 48 -97.95 -15.44 0.87
C ASP A 48 -99.04 -14.72 0.05
N LYS A 49 -98.64 -14.27 -1.15
CA LYS A 49 -99.52 -13.59 -2.11
C LYS A 49 -100.64 -14.51 -2.62
N SER A 50 -100.43 -15.83 -2.65
CA SER A 50 -101.47 -16.82 -2.95
C SER A 50 -102.61 -16.74 -1.95
N THR A 51 -102.28 -16.73 -0.66
CA THR A 51 -103.24 -16.67 0.45
C THR A 51 -104.06 -15.37 0.43
N ILE A 52 -103.42 -14.21 0.21
CA ILE A 52 -104.15 -12.94 0.07
C ILE A 52 -105.16 -12.97 -1.08
N VAL A 53 -104.78 -13.48 -2.26
CA VAL A 53 -105.69 -13.55 -3.41
C VAL A 53 -106.88 -14.47 -3.13
N GLN A 54 -106.66 -15.62 -2.47
CA GLN A 54 -107.76 -16.52 -2.07
C GLN A 54 -108.69 -15.88 -1.03
N THR A 55 -108.15 -15.15 -0.04
CA THR A 55 -108.95 -14.41 0.95
C THR A 55 -109.80 -13.33 0.28
N LEU A 56 -109.23 -12.55 -0.65
CA LEU A 56 -109.98 -11.51 -1.38
C LEU A 56 -111.14 -12.08 -2.20
N VAL A 57 -110.95 -13.22 -2.89
CA VAL A 57 -112.03 -13.89 -3.64
C VAL A 57 -113.18 -14.33 -2.71
N ARG A 58 -112.88 -14.85 -1.51
CA ARG A 58 -113.91 -15.20 -0.51
C ARG A 58 -114.67 -13.98 0.02
N ILE A 59 -113.98 -12.85 0.21
CA ILE A 59 -114.61 -11.61 0.66
C ILE A 59 -115.63 -11.09 -0.37
N VAL A 60 -115.28 -11.13 -1.67
CA VAL A 60 -116.20 -10.72 -2.76
C VAL A 60 -117.45 -11.61 -2.81
N ASP A 61 -117.31 -12.93 -2.70
CA ASP A 61 -118.43 -13.88 -2.70
C ASP A 61 -119.39 -13.69 -1.50
N VAL A 62 -118.84 -13.38 -0.31
CA VAL A 62 -119.64 -13.04 0.88
C VAL A 62 -120.38 -11.70 0.71
N LEU A 63 -119.72 -10.69 0.14
CA LEU A 63 -120.34 -9.38 -0.10
C LEU A 63 -121.51 -9.48 -1.10
N TYR A 64 -121.34 -10.24 -2.19
CA TYR A 64 -122.39 -10.46 -3.18
C TYR A 64 -123.64 -11.10 -2.57
N LYS A 65 -123.48 -12.17 -1.77
CA LYS A 65 -124.58 -12.83 -1.05
C LYS A 65 -125.26 -11.90 -0.04
N SER A 66 -124.50 -11.01 0.62
CA SER A 66 -125.05 -10.01 1.54
C SER A 66 -125.90 -8.93 0.85
N GLN A 67 -125.76 -8.73 -0.47
CA GLN A 67 -126.63 -7.84 -1.22
C GLN A 67 -127.96 -8.53 -1.56
N GLN A 68 -127.90 -9.76 -2.07
CA GLN A 68 -129.08 -10.53 -2.47
C GLN A 68 -130.10 -10.71 -1.32
N ILE A 69 -129.63 -10.98 -0.10
CA ILE A 69 -130.50 -11.11 1.09
C ILE A 69 -131.26 -9.80 1.41
N ARG A 70 -130.63 -8.62 1.21
CA ARG A 70 -131.29 -7.33 1.48
C ARG A 70 -132.40 -7.02 0.47
N GLU A 71 -132.25 -7.48 -0.77
CA GLU A 71 -133.30 -7.37 -1.80
C GLU A 71 -134.49 -8.29 -1.46
N GLU A 72 -134.27 -9.47 -0.88
CA GLU A 72 -135.34 -10.35 -0.37
C GLU A 72 -136.06 -9.76 0.86
N GLU A 73 -135.31 -9.23 1.85
CA GLU A 73 -135.90 -8.60 3.05
C GLU A 73 -136.71 -7.34 2.71
N GLN A 74 -136.25 -6.52 1.75
CA GLN A 74 -136.94 -5.30 1.35
C GLN A 74 -138.28 -5.58 0.65
N ASN A 75 -138.35 -6.63 -0.18
CA ASN A 75 -139.62 -7.06 -0.78
C ASN A 75 -140.61 -7.54 0.29
N LYS A 76 -140.14 -8.29 1.30
CA LYS A 76 -141.01 -8.79 2.38
C LYS A 76 -141.66 -7.66 3.20
N MET A 77 -140.95 -6.56 3.45
CA MET A 77 -141.54 -5.40 4.14
C MET A 77 -142.68 -4.73 3.35
N ILE A 78 -142.71 -4.86 2.02
CA ILE A 78 -143.78 -4.32 1.17
C ILE A 78 -145.05 -5.19 1.31
N ASP A 79 -144.90 -6.52 1.35
CA ASP A 79 -146.03 -7.44 1.57
C ASP A 79 -146.66 -7.26 2.96
N ASP A 80 -145.85 -7.19 4.02
CA ASP A 80 -146.33 -6.96 5.39
C ASP A 80 -147.08 -5.62 5.54
N ALA A 81 -146.68 -4.58 4.80
CA ALA A 81 -147.35 -3.27 4.80
C ALA A 81 -148.74 -3.31 4.11
N ASN A 82 -148.87 -4.04 2.99
CA ASN A 82 -150.14 -4.20 2.29
C ASN A 82 -151.19 -4.92 3.17
N ILE A 83 -150.77 -5.92 3.95
CA ILE A 83 -151.63 -6.66 4.87
C ILE A 83 -152.21 -5.74 5.98
N GLN A 84 -151.44 -4.75 6.48
CA GLN A 84 -151.96 -3.81 7.49
C GLN A 84 -153.01 -2.85 6.91
N LEU A 85 -152.87 -2.46 5.64
CA LEU A 85 -153.85 -1.60 4.96
C LEU A 85 -155.19 -2.33 4.75
N GLU A 86 -155.16 -3.59 4.33
CA GLU A 86 -156.34 -4.41 4.09
C GLU A 86 -157.15 -4.67 5.38
N ASN A 87 -156.47 -4.93 6.51
CA ASN A 87 -157.11 -5.06 7.83
C ASN A 87 -157.76 -3.75 8.31
N SER A 88 -157.18 -2.60 7.96
CA SER A 88 -157.71 -1.28 8.31
C SER A 88 -159.00 -0.96 7.54
N ILE A 89 -159.06 -1.31 6.25
CA ILE A 89 -160.24 -1.11 5.38
C ILE A 89 -161.41 -1.97 5.87
N ASN A 90 -161.18 -3.23 6.20
CA ASN A 90 -162.22 -4.14 6.70
C ASN A 90 -162.83 -3.66 8.04
N SER A 91 -162.03 -3.03 8.90
CA SER A 91 -162.50 -2.44 10.16
C SER A 91 -163.45 -1.24 9.94
N TYR A 92 -163.26 -0.47 8.87
CA TYR A 92 -164.10 0.70 8.56
C TYR A 92 -165.48 0.30 8.00
N ILE A 93 -165.54 -0.80 7.26
CA ILE A 93 -166.79 -1.35 6.70
C ILE A 93 -167.71 -1.85 7.81
N ALA A 94 -167.17 -2.45 8.89
CA ALA A 94 -167.95 -2.88 10.04
C ALA A 94 -168.67 -1.71 10.74
N LEU A 95 -167.95 -0.60 10.99
CA LEU A 95 -168.50 0.57 11.69
C LEU A 95 -169.65 1.25 10.92
N HIS A 96 -169.61 1.20 9.58
CA HIS A 96 -170.62 1.85 8.73
C HIS A 96 -171.95 1.09 8.69
N GLY A 97 -171.95 -0.21 9.04
CA GLY A 97 -173.16 -1.02 9.14
C GLY A 97 -174.05 -0.61 10.33
N GLU A 98 -173.47 -0.44 11.52
CA GLU A 98 -174.23 -0.25 12.75
C GLU A 98 -174.92 1.13 12.84
N MET A 99 -174.31 2.19 12.30
CA MET A 99 -174.93 3.53 12.29
C MET A 99 -176.17 3.65 11.40
N THR A 100 -176.43 2.69 10.51
CA THR A 100 -177.58 2.73 9.60
C THR A 100 -178.88 2.21 10.25
N GLY A 101 -178.81 1.64 11.47
CA GLY A 101 -179.97 1.05 12.16
C GLY A 101 -180.82 2.00 13.02
N LEU A 102 -180.31 3.19 13.36
CA LEU A 102 -180.85 4.00 14.48
C LEU A 102 -181.80 5.16 14.09
N PHE A 103 -182.10 5.37 12.80
CA PHE A 103 -182.85 6.54 12.31
C PHE A 103 -184.30 6.28 11.84
N SER A 104 -184.90 5.14 12.20
CA SER A 104 -186.21 4.73 11.67
C SER A 104 -187.38 4.64 12.67
N ARG A 105 -187.18 4.98 13.96
CA ARG A 105 -188.27 5.01 14.97
C ARG A 105 -188.01 6.02 16.11
N VAL A 106 -188.46 7.26 15.95
CA VAL A 106 -189.55 7.90 16.71
C VAL A 106 -189.92 9.18 15.95
N GLY A 107 -191.16 9.29 15.49
CA GLY A 107 -191.76 10.55 15.03
C GLY A 107 -192.91 10.92 15.96
N PHE A 108 -192.96 12.17 16.41
CA PHE A 108 -194.13 12.75 17.06
C PHE A 108 -194.99 13.45 16.00
N GLU A 109 -196.29 13.17 15.97
CA GLU A 109 -197.28 13.96 15.22
C GLU A 109 -198.01 14.93 16.17
N PRO A 110 -198.18 16.21 15.81
CA PRO A 110 -198.95 17.18 16.60
C PRO A 110 -200.27 17.62 15.93
N ASN A 111 -201.30 17.79 16.77
CA ASN A 111 -202.44 18.72 16.61
C ASN A 111 -203.51 18.38 15.52
N THR A 112 -204.77 18.84 15.62
CA THR A 112 -205.36 19.86 16.51
C THR A 112 -206.85 19.59 16.86
N GLU A 113 -207.34 20.33 17.85
CA GLU A 113 -208.66 20.33 18.50
C GLU A 113 -209.87 20.65 17.58
N HIS A 114 -211.06 20.09 17.89
CA HIS A 114 -212.33 20.86 17.87
C HIS A 114 -213.51 20.18 18.63
N ASP A 115 -213.85 20.75 19.80
CA ASP A 115 -215.14 21.39 20.17
C ASP A 115 -216.56 20.72 19.99
N ILE A 116 -217.51 21.21 20.79
CA ILE A 116 -219.01 21.17 20.68
C ILE A 116 -219.78 19.93 21.24
N VAL A 117 -219.96 19.95 22.57
CA VAL A 117 -221.26 19.99 23.32
C VAL A 117 -222.47 19.16 22.84
N LYS A 118 -222.96 18.25 23.72
CA LYS A 118 -224.42 18.03 23.95
C LYS A 118 -224.76 17.23 25.24
N ASN A 119 -225.87 17.61 25.88
CA ASN A 119 -226.62 16.90 26.95
C ASN A 119 -225.82 16.55 28.24
N LEU A 120 -226.14 16.99 29.48
CA LEU A 120 -227.39 17.35 30.16
C LEU A 120 -228.47 16.23 30.18
N GLN A 121 -228.56 15.45 31.26
CA GLN A 121 -229.59 15.60 32.32
C GLN A 121 -229.67 14.40 33.31
N GLY A 122 -229.60 14.70 34.62
CA GLY A 122 -229.95 13.77 35.71
C GLY A 122 -228.79 12.95 36.28
N PHE A 123 -229.01 12.39 37.49
CA PHE A 123 -228.05 11.63 38.32
C PHE A 123 -226.83 12.47 38.76
N GLU A 124 -226.36 12.43 40.01
CA GLU A 124 -225.61 11.33 40.68
C GLU A 124 -224.33 10.89 39.93
N GLU A 125 -223.98 11.55 38.82
CA GLU A 125 -222.80 11.27 38.00
C GLU A 125 -221.71 12.36 38.13
N PHE A 126 -220.80 12.10 39.07
CA PHE A 126 -219.37 12.50 39.08
C PHE A 126 -218.93 13.97 39.29
N ILE A 127 -219.58 15.00 38.72
CA ILE A 127 -218.94 16.35 38.65
C ILE A 127 -219.34 17.29 39.81
N PHE A 128 -218.44 17.48 40.78
CA PHE A 128 -218.44 18.66 41.69
C PHE A 128 -217.08 18.98 42.37
N SER A 129 -215.94 18.54 41.82
CA SER A 129 -214.63 18.58 42.51
C SER A 129 -213.52 19.38 41.81
N GLN A 130 -213.86 20.31 40.92
CA GLN A 130 -212.90 21.00 40.04
C GLN A 130 -213.28 22.47 39.80
N GLN A 131 -212.96 23.34 40.76
CA GLN A 131 -213.06 24.79 40.56
C GLN A 131 -212.16 25.66 41.48
N GLU A 132 -211.14 25.07 42.11
CA GLU A 132 -210.10 25.81 42.87
C GLU A 132 -208.78 25.86 42.06
N ASP A 133 -208.47 24.77 41.34
CA ASP A 133 -207.30 24.56 40.45
C ASP A 133 -207.12 25.59 39.31
N LEU A 134 -208.12 26.43 39.03
CA LEU A 134 -208.11 27.38 37.91
C LEU A 134 -207.36 28.69 38.21
N ALA A 135 -207.01 28.96 39.47
CA ALA A 135 -206.23 30.15 39.84
C ALA A 135 -204.72 30.00 39.60
N ASP A 136 -204.18 28.78 39.70
CA ASP A 136 -202.74 28.53 39.55
C ASP A 136 -202.28 28.60 38.08
N MET A 137 -203.16 28.27 37.13
CA MET A 137 -202.80 28.10 35.72
C MET A 137 -202.44 29.41 34.99
N GLU A 138 -202.99 30.56 35.41
CA GLU A 138 -202.59 31.86 34.85
C GLU A 138 -201.20 32.33 35.34
N LEU A 139 -200.76 31.86 36.52
CA LEU A 139 -199.45 32.20 37.07
C LEU A 139 -198.33 31.49 36.31
N ASP A 140 -198.51 30.20 36.01
CA ASP A 140 -197.53 29.39 35.28
C ASP A 140 -197.32 29.87 33.83
N LEU A 141 -198.38 30.30 33.15
CA LEU A 141 -198.29 30.82 31.77
C LEU A 141 -197.46 32.11 31.66
N TYR A 142 -197.47 32.96 32.69
CA TYR A 142 -196.61 34.15 32.75
C TYR A 142 -195.14 33.78 32.96
N ASN A 143 -194.87 32.83 33.87
CA ASN A 143 -193.52 32.35 34.18
C ASN A 143 -192.86 31.65 32.98
N LEU A 144 -193.61 30.80 32.28
CA LEU A 144 -193.10 30.02 31.14
C LEU A 144 -192.59 30.92 30.00
N LYS A 145 -193.20 32.09 29.81
CA LYS A 145 -192.77 33.04 28.78
C LYS A 145 -191.41 33.67 29.11
N GLN A 146 -191.21 34.14 30.35
CA GLN A 146 -189.89 34.66 30.76
C GLN A 146 -188.80 33.60 30.66
N ASP A 147 -189.09 32.35 31.03
CA ASP A 147 -188.10 31.28 30.93
C ASP A 147 -187.72 30.97 29.48
N SER A 148 -188.65 31.12 28.51
CA SER A 148 -188.33 31.00 27.08
C SER A 148 -187.37 32.09 26.58
N GLU A 149 -187.59 33.34 26.97
CA GLU A 149 -186.72 34.48 26.59
C GLU A 149 -185.34 34.37 27.29
N LEU A 150 -185.32 33.88 28.54
CA LEU A 150 -184.09 33.58 29.28
C LEU A 150 -183.28 32.46 28.62
N ARG A 151 -183.93 31.36 28.20
CA ARG A 151 -183.28 30.25 27.49
C ARG A 151 -182.70 30.68 26.14
N GLN A 152 -183.41 31.51 25.37
CA GLN A 152 -182.87 32.03 24.11
C GLN A 152 -181.64 32.92 24.35
N LYS A 153 -181.66 33.76 25.39
CA LYS A 153 -180.52 34.59 25.77
C LYS A 153 -179.32 33.75 26.24
N GLN A 154 -179.57 32.67 26.97
CA GLN A 154 -178.54 31.69 27.35
C GLN A 154 -178.00 30.89 26.15
N MET A 155 -178.81 30.59 25.12
CA MET A 155 -178.28 29.98 23.89
C MET A 155 -177.33 30.93 23.17
N ASN A 156 -177.73 32.18 22.93
CA ASN A 156 -176.86 33.16 22.27
C ASN A 156 -175.53 33.35 23.03
N GLN A 157 -175.55 33.39 24.37
CA GLN A 157 -174.34 33.45 25.20
C GLN A 157 -173.47 32.19 25.11
N LYS A 158 -174.07 31.00 24.93
CA LYS A 158 -173.34 29.75 24.68
C LYS A 158 -172.75 29.72 23.27
N GLU A 159 -173.47 30.23 22.27
CA GLU A 159 -173.00 30.39 20.89
C GLU A 159 -171.75 31.28 20.83
N GLU A 160 -171.79 32.43 21.52
CA GLU A 160 -170.66 33.36 21.67
C GLU A 160 -169.48 32.71 22.40
N ALA A 161 -169.73 31.97 23.49
CA ALA A 161 -168.70 31.24 24.23
C ALA A 161 -168.07 30.11 23.40
N ILE A 162 -168.85 29.38 22.60
CA ILE A 162 -168.36 28.37 21.65
C ILE A 162 -167.47 29.03 20.60
N GLN A 163 -167.91 30.13 19.97
CA GLN A 163 -167.09 30.85 19.00
C GLN A 163 -165.80 31.42 19.60
N GLN A 164 -165.81 31.84 20.88
CA GLN A 164 -164.59 32.27 21.56
C GLN A 164 -163.65 31.08 21.83
N LEU A 165 -164.17 29.96 22.32
CA LEU A 165 -163.39 28.73 22.51
C LEU A 165 -162.83 28.17 21.19
N GLU A 166 -163.56 28.31 20.08
CA GLU A 166 -163.08 27.92 18.74
C GLU A 166 -161.87 28.78 18.30
N ARG A 167 -161.91 30.10 18.58
CA ARG A 167 -160.78 31.01 18.33
C ARG A 167 -159.60 30.76 19.26
N GLU A 168 -159.84 30.49 20.54
CA GLU A 168 -158.79 30.12 21.51
C GLU A 168 -158.13 28.79 21.12
N LYS A 169 -158.92 27.79 20.73
CA LYS A 169 -158.48 26.51 20.16
C LYS A 169 -157.67 26.69 18.87
N GLN A 170 -158.07 27.61 17.98
CA GLN A 170 -157.29 27.92 16.78
C GLN A 170 -155.96 28.59 17.13
N MET A 171 -155.94 29.63 17.98
CA MET A 171 -154.70 30.27 18.43
C MET A 171 -153.76 29.28 19.15
N LEU A 172 -154.31 28.38 19.98
CA LEU A 172 -153.53 27.32 20.63
C LEU A 172 -153.00 26.30 19.61
N SER A 173 -153.76 25.97 18.56
CA SER A 173 -153.28 25.10 17.48
C SER A 173 -152.14 25.76 16.69
N GLU A 174 -152.26 27.06 16.38
CA GLU A 174 -151.21 27.85 15.70
C GLU A 174 -149.97 27.99 16.60
N GLN A 175 -150.15 28.20 17.92
CA GLN A 175 -149.08 28.24 18.90
C GLN A 175 -148.39 26.87 19.09
N ILE A 176 -149.14 25.77 19.05
CA ILE A 176 -148.60 24.40 19.08
C ILE A 176 -147.82 24.11 17.79
N GLN A 177 -148.34 24.48 16.62
CA GLN A 177 -147.63 24.32 15.35
C GLN A 177 -146.32 25.12 15.36
N TYR A 178 -146.36 26.41 15.72
CA TYR A 178 -145.16 27.24 15.84
C TYR A 178 -144.16 26.65 16.85
N SER A 179 -144.64 26.14 17.99
CA SER A 179 -143.77 25.49 18.99
C SER A 179 -143.14 24.20 18.46
N ASN A 180 -143.86 23.41 17.66
CA ASN A 180 -143.33 22.21 17.01
C ASN A 180 -142.31 22.55 15.92
N GLU A 181 -142.53 23.59 15.12
CA GLU A 181 -141.57 24.09 14.13
C GLU A 181 -140.29 24.61 14.82
N GLN A 182 -140.41 25.32 15.94
CA GLN A 182 -139.28 25.73 16.77
C GLN A 182 -138.54 24.51 17.37
N LEU A 183 -139.25 23.52 17.92
CA LEU A 183 -138.64 22.30 18.44
C LEU A 183 -137.95 21.46 17.35
N GLN A 184 -138.49 21.43 16.14
CA GLN A 184 -137.87 20.76 15.00
C GLN A 184 -136.58 21.48 14.57
N ASN A 185 -136.60 22.81 14.45
CA ASN A 185 -135.41 23.61 14.16
C ASN A 185 -134.33 23.41 15.23
N ILE A 186 -134.69 23.53 16.52
CA ILE A 186 -133.79 23.27 17.66
C ILE A 186 -133.25 21.83 17.60
N GLY A 187 -134.07 20.85 17.23
CA GLY A 187 -133.63 19.47 17.00
C GLY A 187 -132.51 19.37 15.96
N THR A 188 -132.69 20.01 14.80
CA THR A 188 -131.65 20.03 13.73
C THR A 188 -130.41 20.84 14.12
N GLU A 189 -130.55 21.90 14.92
CA GLU A 189 -129.40 22.64 15.46
C GLU A 189 -128.62 21.80 16.49
N VAL A 190 -129.31 21.11 17.40
CA VAL A 190 -128.71 20.20 18.38
C VAL A 190 -128.00 19.04 17.69
N GLU A 191 -128.59 18.45 16.64
CA GLU A 191 -127.95 17.41 15.82
C GLU A 191 -126.71 17.97 15.08
N SER A 192 -126.80 19.16 14.48
CA SER A 192 -125.66 19.84 13.85
C SER A 192 -124.52 20.13 14.83
N ILE A 193 -124.85 20.57 16.05
CA ILE A 193 -123.90 20.84 17.13
C ILE A 193 -123.29 19.53 17.66
N SER A 194 -124.09 18.47 17.81
CA SER A 194 -123.62 17.15 18.25
C SER A 194 -122.61 16.55 17.25
N ASN A 195 -122.93 16.60 15.95
CA ASN A 195 -122.03 16.13 14.90
C ASN A 195 -120.72 16.93 14.85
N LYS A 196 -120.77 18.26 14.99
CA LYS A 196 -119.58 19.12 15.11
C LYS A 196 -118.78 18.85 16.39
N LEU A 197 -119.44 18.56 17.50
CA LEU A 197 -118.78 18.22 18.77
C LEU A 197 -118.06 16.87 18.67
N GLU A 198 -118.66 15.88 17.99
CA GLU A 198 -118.03 14.59 17.72
C GLU A 198 -116.82 14.74 16.77
N GLU A 199 -116.94 15.55 15.72
CA GLU A 199 -115.83 15.87 14.80
C GLU A 199 -114.67 16.55 15.54
N VAL A 200 -114.94 17.61 16.31
CA VAL A 200 -113.93 18.30 17.14
C VAL A 200 -113.34 17.38 18.22
N THR A 201 -114.11 16.43 18.76
CA THR A 201 -113.59 15.44 19.71
C THR A 201 -112.62 14.48 19.03
N LYS A 202 -112.97 13.94 17.87
CA LYS A 202 -112.07 13.08 17.07
C LYS A 202 -110.82 13.82 16.62
N GLU A 203 -110.95 15.08 16.20
CA GLU A 203 -109.80 15.91 15.81
C GLU A 203 -108.88 16.20 17.02
N ARG A 204 -109.46 16.46 18.19
CA ARG A 204 -108.73 16.64 19.45
C ARG A 204 -108.02 15.36 19.89
N GLU A 205 -108.67 14.20 19.79
CA GLU A 205 -108.08 12.90 20.13
C GLU A 205 -106.93 12.55 19.18
N ALA A 206 -107.10 12.75 17.87
CA ALA A 206 -106.03 12.59 16.89
C ALA A 206 -104.84 13.52 17.16
N LYS A 207 -105.11 14.81 17.44
CA LYS A 207 -104.06 15.78 17.83
C LYS A 207 -103.35 15.35 19.13
N ALA A 208 -104.10 14.91 20.15
CA ALA A 208 -103.52 14.43 21.40
C ALA A 208 -102.61 13.21 21.20
N ALA A 209 -103.00 12.25 20.35
CA ALA A 209 -102.15 11.13 19.97
C ALA A 209 -100.85 11.60 19.30
N THR A 210 -100.92 12.52 18.33
CA THR A 210 -99.71 13.06 17.68
C THR A 210 -98.79 13.83 18.63
N VAL A 211 -99.34 14.49 19.67
CA VAL A 211 -98.51 15.14 20.70
C VAL A 211 -97.74 14.10 21.51
N VAL A 212 -98.37 13.01 21.94
CA VAL A 212 -97.70 11.91 22.66
C VAL A 212 -96.61 11.25 21.81
N GLU A 213 -96.86 11.05 20.50
CA GLU A 213 -95.83 10.55 19.57
C GLU A 213 -94.65 11.52 19.41
N LEU A 214 -94.91 12.83 19.31
CA LEU A 214 -93.87 13.85 19.22
C LEU A 214 -93.07 14.01 20.52
N GLU A 215 -93.71 13.91 21.69
CA GLU A 215 -93.05 13.90 22.99
C GLU A 215 -92.12 12.69 23.13
N ALA A 216 -92.59 11.50 22.74
CA ALA A 216 -91.78 10.28 22.73
C ALA A 216 -90.58 10.39 21.76
N ALA A 217 -90.78 10.94 20.56
CA ALA A 217 -89.74 11.17 19.57
C ALA A 217 -88.69 12.21 20.05
N LEU A 218 -89.13 13.30 20.69
CA LEU A 218 -88.25 14.29 21.30
C LEU A 218 -87.41 13.70 22.45
N LEU A 219 -88.01 12.83 23.26
CA LEU A 219 -87.32 12.19 24.38
C LEU A 219 -86.27 11.18 23.89
N GLN A 220 -86.55 10.43 22.81
CA GLN A 220 -85.55 9.62 22.11
C GLN A 220 -84.43 10.46 21.50
N LEU A 221 -84.76 11.52 20.74
CA LEU A 221 -83.78 12.42 20.12
C LEU A 221 -82.85 13.06 21.16
N LYS A 222 -83.39 13.49 22.30
CA LYS A 222 -82.59 14.01 23.41
C LYS A 222 -81.64 12.95 23.97
N GLY A 223 -82.13 11.73 24.20
CA GLY A 223 -81.29 10.61 24.67
C GLY A 223 -80.13 10.30 23.71
N SER A 224 -80.40 10.20 22.42
CA SER A 224 -79.35 9.97 21.41
C SER A 224 -78.36 11.13 21.28
N LEU A 225 -78.82 12.38 21.40
CA LEU A 225 -77.95 13.55 21.39
C LEU A 225 -77.04 13.60 22.64
N GLU A 226 -77.59 13.26 23.81
CA GLU A 226 -76.84 13.25 25.07
C GLU A 226 -75.82 12.09 25.11
N GLN A 227 -76.17 10.91 24.57
CA GLN A 227 -75.22 9.82 24.34
C GLN A 227 -74.11 10.23 23.36
N SER A 228 -74.45 10.76 22.19
CA SER A 228 -73.45 11.18 21.18
C SER A 228 -72.52 12.27 21.71
N SER A 229 -73.02 13.20 22.53
CA SER A 229 -72.20 14.21 23.22
C SER A 229 -71.23 13.60 24.22
N GLN A 230 -71.65 12.56 24.97
CA GLN A 230 -70.77 11.83 25.89
C GLN A 230 -69.71 11.00 25.14
N GLU A 231 -70.09 10.32 24.06
CA GLU A 231 -69.16 9.57 23.20
C GLU A 231 -68.09 10.49 22.58
N HIS A 232 -68.49 11.65 22.04
CA HIS A 232 -67.54 12.64 21.52
C HIS A 232 -66.66 13.26 22.61
N GLN A 233 -67.17 13.49 23.83
CA GLN A 233 -66.31 13.93 24.95
C GLN A 233 -65.30 12.86 25.38
N ALA A 234 -65.68 11.57 25.34
CA ALA A 234 -64.77 10.46 25.62
C ALA A 234 -63.66 10.36 24.56
N GLN A 235 -64.03 10.37 23.27
CA GLN A 235 -63.11 10.39 22.13
C GLN A 235 -62.14 11.58 22.20
N LEU A 236 -62.64 12.78 22.54
CA LEU A 236 -61.81 13.97 22.63
C LEU A 236 -60.77 13.86 23.77
N ARG A 237 -61.14 13.26 24.90
CA ARG A 237 -60.20 12.97 26.01
C ARG A 237 -59.15 11.95 25.59
N GLU A 238 -59.56 10.81 25.03
CA GLU A 238 -58.66 9.74 24.56
C GLU A 238 -57.63 10.28 23.55
N VAL A 239 -58.07 11.05 22.55
CA VAL A 239 -57.18 11.66 21.55
C VAL A 239 -56.25 12.69 22.19
N THR A 240 -56.74 13.51 23.15
CA THR A 240 -55.91 14.50 23.85
C THR A 240 -54.83 13.83 24.70
N GLU A 241 -55.20 12.81 25.48
CA GLU A 241 -54.30 12.06 26.35
C GLU A 241 -53.23 11.33 25.53
N LYS A 242 -53.65 10.60 24.49
CA LYS A 242 -52.74 9.93 23.55
C LYS A 242 -51.76 10.92 22.90
N THR A 243 -52.25 12.05 22.38
CA THR A 243 -51.40 13.06 21.72
C THR A 243 -50.41 13.69 22.71
N THR A 244 -50.79 13.80 23.98
CA THR A 244 -49.90 14.32 25.05
C THR A 244 -48.79 13.33 25.36
N VAL A 245 -49.12 12.03 25.53
CA VAL A 245 -48.13 10.97 25.75
C VAL A 245 -47.20 10.78 24.55
N GLU A 246 -47.71 10.80 23.32
CA GLU A 246 -46.89 10.74 22.09
C GLU A 246 -45.94 11.94 22.00
N LYS A 247 -46.40 13.15 22.34
CA LYS A 247 -45.55 14.34 22.40
C LYS A 247 -44.44 14.22 23.45
N GLU A 248 -44.76 13.80 24.67
CA GLU A 248 -43.78 13.64 25.75
C GLU A 248 -42.73 12.59 25.41
N ALA A 249 -43.15 11.45 24.84
CA ALA A 249 -42.24 10.40 24.37
C ALA A 249 -41.31 10.90 23.25
N LEU A 250 -41.83 11.61 22.25
CA LEU A 250 -41.02 12.21 21.17
C LEU A 250 -40.05 13.27 21.70
N GLN A 251 -40.48 14.09 22.67
CA GLN A 251 -39.65 15.13 23.27
C GLN A 251 -38.52 14.53 24.14
N GLN A 252 -38.77 13.40 24.81
CA GLN A 252 -37.73 12.62 25.50
C GLN A 252 -36.76 11.96 24.52
N GLN A 253 -37.25 11.34 23.44
CA GLN A 253 -36.40 10.76 22.38
C GLN A 253 -35.49 11.80 21.73
N LEU A 254 -36.00 13.01 21.48
CA LEU A 254 -35.20 14.12 20.95
C LEU A 254 -34.07 14.49 21.94
N SER A 255 -34.38 14.65 23.22
CA SER A 255 -33.38 14.97 24.26
C SER A 255 -32.27 13.91 24.34
N THR A 256 -32.61 12.63 24.31
CA THR A 256 -31.61 11.54 24.31
C THR A 256 -30.77 11.54 23.03
N SER A 257 -31.39 11.80 21.87
CA SER A 257 -30.64 11.87 20.60
C SER A 257 -29.70 13.09 20.54
N GLU A 258 -30.09 14.22 21.12
CA GLU A 258 -29.22 15.40 21.27
C GLU A 258 -28.04 15.12 22.23
N GLU A 259 -28.26 14.39 23.33
CA GLU A 259 -27.19 13.95 24.25
C GLU A 259 -26.21 12.98 23.56
N GLU A 260 -26.72 11.96 22.84
CA GLU A 260 -25.91 11.01 22.07
C GLU A 260 -25.09 11.70 20.98
N LEU A 261 -25.69 12.65 20.24
CA LEU A 261 -25.00 13.39 19.18
C LEU A 261 -23.88 14.27 19.75
N ASN A 262 -24.13 14.96 20.87
CA ASN A 262 -23.09 15.71 21.57
C ASN A 262 -21.95 14.81 22.07
N ALA A 263 -22.26 13.62 22.61
CA ALA A 263 -21.25 12.66 23.07
C ALA A 263 -20.39 12.13 21.92
N LEU A 264 -21.01 11.76 20.79
CA LEU A 264 -20.31 11.35 19.57
C LEU A 264 -19.44 12.47 18.99
N GLN A 265 -19.91 13.72 19.02
CA GLN A 265 -19.16 14.87 18.54
C GLN A 265 -17.93 15.18 19.41
N GLN A 266 -18.02 14.98 20.74
CA GLN A 266 -16.88 15.06 21.64
C GLN A 266 -15.87 13.92 21.40
N GLN A 267 -16.33 12.69 21.19
CA GLN A 267 -15.46 11.54 20.85
C GLN A 267 -14.73 11.76 19.52
N LEU A 268 -15.41 12.35 18.52
CA LEU A 268 -14.83 12.64 17.20
C LEU A 268 -13.69 13.67 17.28
N GLU A 269 -13.89 14.78 18.01
CA GLU A 269 -12.83 15.80 18.19
C GLU A 269 -11.68 15.29 19.07
N ALA A 270 -11.95 14.45 20.08
CA ALA A 270 -10.90 13.78 20.86
C ALA A 270 -10.04 12.84 19.99
N SER A 271 -10.66 11.95 19.21
CA SER A 271 -9.94 11.03 18.31
C SER A 271 -9.17 11.76 17.20
N LYS A 272 -9.71 12.89 16.72
CA LYS A 272 -9.02 13.78 15.78
C LYS A 272 -7.78 14.45 16.41
N ALA A 273 -7.86 14.90 17.66
CA ALA A 273 -6.70 15.43 18.37
C ALA A 273 -5.60 14.37 18.59
N GLU A 274 -5.98 13.15 18.98
CA GLU A 274 -5.05 12.00 19.10
C GLU A 274 -4.36 11.67 17.76
N LEU A 275 -5.10 11.72 16.65
CA LEU A 275 -4.55 11.52 15.30
C LEU A 275 -3.58 12.64 14.90
N GLU A 276 -3.91 13.90 15.20
CA GLU A 276 -3.01 15.03 14.93
C GLU A 276 -1.72 14.99 15.76
N GLU A 277 -1.78 14.56 17.02
CA GLU A 277 -0.58 14.36 17.85
C GLU A 277 0.27 13.19 17.34
N SER A 278 -0.38 12.06 17.01
CA SER A 278 0.26 10.89 16.42
C SER A 278 0.97 11.22 15.11
N GLN A 279 0.33 12.01 14.23
CA GLN A 279 0.95 12.48 12.99
C GLN A 279 2.19 13.35 13.26
N LYS A 280 2.09 14.36 14.14
CA LYS A 280 3.22 15.23 14.52
C LYS A 280 4.40 14.43 15.08
N LYS A 281 4.12 13.39 15.88
CA LYS A 281 5.14 12.48 16.41
C LYS A 281 5.83 11.68 15.30
N LEU A 282 5.07 11.10 14.38
CA LEU A 282 5.59 10.35 13.24
C LEU A 282 6.40 11.25 12.27
N GLU A 283 5.98 12.49 12.04
CA GLU A 283 6.73 13.47 11.25
C GLU A 283 8.09 13.80 11.91
N GLY A 284 8.13 13.94 13.23
CA GLY A 284 9.36 14.11 14.00
C GLY A 284 10.29 12.88 13.94
N GLU A 285 9.75 11.67 14.09
CA GLU A 285 10.51 10.42 13.95
C GLU A 285 11.08 10.25 12.53
N ILE A 286 10.29 10.57 11.50
CA ILE A 286 10.73 10.57 10.09
C ILE A 286 11.86 11.58 9.85
N GLN A 287 11.81 12.78 10.45
CA GLN A 287 12.89 13.76 10.30
C GLN A 287 14.16 13.30 11.01
N GLY A 288 14.07 12.79 12.25
CA GLY A 288 15.22 12.24 12.96
C GLY A 288 15.90 11.08 12.22
N LEU A 289 15.12 10.24 11.54
CA LEU A 289 15.64 9.17 10.68
C LEU A 289 16.35 9.70 9.43
N LYS A 290 15.84 10.75 8.77
CA LYS A 290 16.53 11.41 7.64
C LYS A 290 17.88 12.00 8.08
N ASP A 291 17.91 12.65 9.23
CA ASP A 291 19.12 13.27 9.77
C ASP A 291 20.17 12.20 10.10
N GLN A 292 19.76 11.05 10.66
CA GLN A 292 20.64 9.88 10.87
C GLN A 292 21.17 9.30 9.55
N VAL A 293 20.33 9.15 8.52
CA VAL A 293 20.76 8.68 7.19
C VAL A 293 21.80 9.64 6.60
N SER A 294 21.54 10.95 6.64
CA SER A 294 22.49 11.95 6.13
C SER A 294 23.83 11.96 6.89
N GLN A 295 23.84 11.64 8.19
CA GLN A 295 25.07 11.46 8.96
C GLN A 295 25.82 10.18 8.55
N LEU A 296 25.12 9.07 8.34
CA LEU A 296 25.72 7.81 7.90
C LEU A 296 26.30 7.91 6.48
N ASP A 297 25.61 8.59 5.55
CA ASP A 297 26.12 8.85 4.21
C ASP A 297 27.38 9.72 4.24
N SER A 298 27.43 10.75 5.09
CA SER A 298 28.64 11.56 5.31
C SER A 298 29.79 10.73 5.88
N GLN A 299 29.53 9.82 6.82
CA GLN A 299 30.55 8.92 7.37
C GLN A 299 31.03 7.90 6.33
N ASN A 300 30.14 7.41 5.46
CA ASN A 300 30.49 6.50 4.37
C ASN A 300 31.35 7.21 3.31
N ALA A 301 31.05 8.46 2.95
CA ALA A 301 31.87 9.27 2.06
C ALA A 301 33.28 9.53 2.63
N GLN A 302 33.39 9.82 3.93
CA GLN A 302 34.69 9.94 4.61
C GLN A 302 35.48 8.63 4.59
N LYS A 303 34.86 7.49 4.91
CA LYS A 303 35.51 6.16 4.87
C LYS A 303 35.93 5.77 3.44
N ALA A 304 35.11 6.05 2.44
CA ALA A 304 35.46 5.79 1.03
C ALA A 304 36.68 6.61 0.59
N SER A 305 36.77 7.86 1.04
CA SER A 305 37.94 8.72 0.80
C SER A 305 39.20 8.18 1.48
N GLN A 306 39.09 7.71 2.73
CA GLN A 306 40.19 7.07 3.47
C GLN A 306 40.66 5.76 2.81
N VAL A 307 39.73 4.96 2.26
CA VAL A 307 40.09 3.75 1.50
C VAL A 307 40.88 4.11 0.24
N GLN A 308 40.44 5.11 -0.54
CA GLN A 308 41.18 5.57 -1.72
C GLN A 308 42.58 6.12 -1.38
N GLU A 309 42.72 6.84 -0.25
CA GLU A 309 44.02 7.30 0.23
C GLU A 309 44.94 6.12 0.58
N LEU A 310 44.43 5.12 1.30
CA LEU A 310 45.18 3.91 1.66
C LEU A 310 45.53 3.05 0.44
N GLU A 311 44.65 2.92 -0.55
CA GLU A 311 44.92 2.24 -1.81
C GLU A 311 46.07 2.93 -2.58
N GLY A 312 46.09 4.27 -2.60
CA GLY A 312 47.20 5.04 -3.17
C GLY A 312 48.52 4.84 -2.41
N GLN A 313 48.48 4.84 -1.07
CA GLN A 313 49.66 4.57 -0.23
C GLN A 313 50.18 3.14 -0.45
N VAL A 314 49.31 2.14 -0.62
CA VAL A 314 49.72 0.76 -0.96
C VAL A 314 50.44 0.70 -2.31
N GLN A 315 49.88 1.32 -3.35
CA GLN A 315 50.51 1.36 -4.68
C GLN A 315 51.89 2.06 -4.65
N GLU A 316 52.06 3.13 -3.87
CA GLU A 316 53.36 3.78 -3.64
C GLU A 316 54.37 2.81 -3.00
N LYS A 317 53.94 2.03 -2.00
CA LYS A 317 54.81 1.06 -1.32
C LYS A 317 55.14 -0.15 -2.20
N GLU A 318 54.21 -0.64 -3.01
CA GLU A 318 54.47 -1.69 -4.00
C GLU A 318 55.50 -1.23 -5.04
N ALA A 319 55.40 0.00 -5.53
CA ALA A 319 56.40 0.59 -6.44
C ALA A 319 57.78 0.72 -5.76
N GLN A 320 57.84 1.15 -4.50
CA GLN A 320 59.09 1.24 -3.74
C GLN A 320 59.73 -0.14 -3.50
N VAL A 321 58.93 -1.16 -3.16
CA VAL A 321 59.40 -2.54 -3.02
C VAL A 321 59.93 -3.09 -4.35
N SER A 322 59.23 -2.84 -5.46
CA SER A 322 59.69 -3.23 -6.79
C SER A 322 61.03 -2.57 -7.15
N GLN A 323 61.17 -1.26 -6.94
CA GLN A 323 62.42 -0.53 -7.17
C GLN A 323 63.59 -1.09 -6.33
N VAL A 324 63.37 -1.33 -5.04
CA VAL A 324 64.39 -1.90 -4.14
C VAL A 324 64.76 -3.32 -4.56
N SER A 325 63.79 -4.13 -5.01
CA SER A 325 64.06 -5.48 -5.51
C SER A 325 64.94 -5.46 -6.76
N THR A 326 64.68 -4.55 -7.71
CA THR A 326 65.52 -4.39 -8.91
C THR A 326 66.92 -3.90 -8.56
N GLN A 327 67.05 -3.00 -7.58
CA GLN A 327 68.35 -2.55 -7.07
C GLN A 327 69.13 -3.70 -6.39
N LEU A 328 68.46 -4.56 -5.63
CA LEU A 328 69.06 -5.73 -4.99
C LEU A 328 69.57 -6.74 -6.02
N GLU A 329 68.80 -6.99 -7.08
CA GLU A 329 69.19 -7.87 -8.20
C GLU A 329 70.41 -7.32 -8.96
N ALA A 330 70.43 -6.00 -9.26
CA ALA A 330 71.57 -5.35 -9.89
C ALA A 330 72.85 -5.45 -9.03
N VAL A 331 72.74 -5.24 -7.72
CA VAL A 331 73.87 -5.38 -6.78
C VAL A 331 74.32 -6.85 -6.64
N ALA A 332 73.42 -7.81 -6.74
CA ALA A 332 73.76 -9.24 -6.75
C ALA A 332 74.57 -9.61 -8.00
N LEU A 333 74.15 -9.15 -9.18
CA LEU A 333 74.88 -9.34 -10.44
C LEU A 333 76.23 -8.63 -10.45
N GLU A 334 76.31 -7.40 -9.91
CA GLU A 334 77.59 -6.68 -9.77
C GLU A 334 78.56 -7.42 -8.83
N ARG A 335 78.03 -8.00 -7.74
CA ARG A 335 78.82 -8.82 -6.80
C ARG A 335 79.31 -10.11 -7.46
N GLU A 336 78.48 -10.77 -8.27
CA GLU A 336 78.86 -12.00 -8.99
C GLU A 336 79.95 -11.71 -10.03
N ALA A 337 79.78 -10.65 -10.84
CA ALA A 337 80.81 -10.19 -11.77
C ALA A 337 82.13 -9.83 -11.07
N LYS A 338 82.06 -9.11 -9.93
CA LYS A 338 83.25 -8.82 -9.11
C LYS A 338 83.91 -10.09 -8.56
N ALA A 339 83.13 -11.06 -8.08
CA ALA A 339 83.66 -12.34 -7.60
C ALA A 339 84.39 -13.11 -8.73
N ALA A 340 83.85 -13.12 -9.95
CA ALA A 340 84.54 -13.68 -11.11
C ALA A 340 85.89 -12.99 -11.38
N THR A 341 85.94 -11.65 -11.38
CA THR A 341 87.21 -10.91 -11.58
C THR A 341 88.22 -11.14 -10.46
N VAL A 342 87.79 -11.43 -9.22
CA VAL A 342 88.71 -11.82 -8.14
C VAL A 342 89.33 -13.18 -8.43
N VAL A 343 88.56 -14.18 -8.88
CA VAL A 343 89.08 -15.50 -9.26
C VAL A 343 90.06 -15.41 -10.44
N GLU A 344 89.78 -14.55 -11.43
CA GLU A 344 90.70 -14.28 -12.55
C GLU A 344 92.02 -13.64 -12.06
N LEU A 345 91.94 -12.68 -11.15
CA LEU A 345 93.12 -12.02 -10.56
C LEU A 345 93.93 -12.97 -9.66
N GLU A 346 93.28 -13.85 -8.90
CA GLU A 346 93.94 -14.89 -8.11
C GLU A 346 94.68 -15.89 -9.00
N ALA A 347 94.07 -16.32 -10.11
CA ALA A 347 94.72 -17.17 -11.10
C ALA A 347 95.92 -16.47 -11.77
N ALA A 348 95.78 -15.19 -12.14
CA ALA A 348 96.87 -14.39 -12.70
C ALA A 348 98.02 -14.18 -11.71
N LEU A 349 97.73 -13.93 -10.43
CA LEU A 349 98.73 -13.85 -9.36
C LEU A 349 99.46 -15.18 -9.14
N LEU A 350 98.75 -16.31 -9.21
CA LEU A 350 99.35 -17.64 -9.10
C LEU A 350 100.28 -17.93 -10.28
N GLN A 351 99.88 -17.57 -11.51
CA GLN A 351 100.73 -17.66 -12.69
C GLN A 351 101.98 -16.77 -12.57
N LEU A 352 101.82 -15.50 -12.19
CA LEU A 352 102.94 -14.57 -11.99
C LEU A 352 103.90 -15.06 -10.91
N LYS A 353 103.39 -15.63 -9.81
CA LYS A 353 104.20 -16.23 -8.75
C LYS A 353 105.00 -17.44 -9.26
N GLY A 354 104.40 -18.28 -10.10
CA GLY A 354 105.09 -19.39 -10.76
C GLY A 354 106.20 -18.92 -11.70
N SER A 355 105.95 -17.88 -12.51
CA SER A 355 106.95 -17.28 -13.40
C SER A 355 108.09 -16.60 -12.63
N LEU A 356 107.80 -15.95 -11.50
CA LEU A 356 108.80 -15.34 -10.62
C LEU A 356 109.68 -16.40 -9.94
N GLU A 357 109.09 -17.50 -9.47
CA GLU A 357 109.82 -18.63 -8.91
C GLU A 357 110.74 -19.29 -9.95
N GLN A 358 110.25 -19.51 -11.18
CA GLN A 358 111.07 -20.00 -12.29
C GLN A 358 112.24 -19.05 -12.58
N SER A 359 111.98 -17.73 -12.73
CA SER A 359 113.02 -16.74 -13.00
C SER A 359 114.04 -16.63 -11.85
N SER A 360 113.62 -16.79 -10.60
CA SER A 360 114.49 -16.89 -9.44
C SER A 360 115.42 -18.12 -9.52
N GLN A 361 114.88 -19.28 -9.89
CA GLN A 361 115.66 -20.51 -10.08
C GLN A 361 116.63 -20.41 -11.27
N GLU A 362 116.21 -19.80 -12.38
CA GLU A 362 117.07 -19.51 -13.53
C GLU A 362 118.23 -18.58 -13.16
N HIS A 363 117.97 -17.49 -12.42
CA HIS A 363 119.02 -16.60 -11.92
C HIS A 363 119.94 -17.27 -10.89
N GLN A 364 119.43 -18.16 -10.03
CA GLN A 364 120.27 -18.96 -9.14
C GLN A 364 121.16 -19.95 -9.90
N ALA A 365 120.67 -20.55 -11.00
CA ALA A 365 121.47 -21.41 -11.87
C ALA A 365 122.57 -20.62 -12.59
N GLN A 366 122.23 -19.47 -13.18
CA GLN A 366 123.20 -18.55 -13.79
C GLN A 366 124.26 -18.08 -12.78
N LEU A 367 123.86 -17.76 -11.54
CA LEU A 367 124.80 -17.34 -10.50
C LEU A 367 125.76 -18.47 -10.10
N ARG A 368 125.29 -19.73 -10.06
CA ARG A 368 126.17 -20.90 -9.86
C ARG A 368 127.14 -21.08 -11.03
N GLU A 369 126.65 -21.06 -12.27
CA GLU A 369 127.49 -21.18 -13.49
C GLU A 369 128.59 -20.11 -13.51
N VAL A 370 128.25 -18.84 -13.25
CA VAL A 370 129.22 -17.74 -13.16
C VAL A 370 130.20 -17.94 -12.01
N THR A 371 129.74 -18.42 -10.84
CA THR A 371 130.61 -18.69 -9.69
C THR A 371 131.59 -19.82 -9.96
N GLU A 372 131.13 -20.93 -10.55
CA GLU A 372 131.96 -22.08 -10.93
C GLU A 372 132.97 -21.70 -12.01
N LYS A 373 132.54 -20.98 -13.06
CA LYS A 373 133.43 -20.45 -14.09
C LYS A 373 134.50 -19.52 -13.50
N THR A 374 134.12 -18.61 -12.59
CA THR A 374 135.06 -17.70 -11.92
C THR A 374 136.04 -18.46 -11.02
N ALA A 375 135.60 -19.55 -10.37
CA ALA A 375 136.48 -20.40 -9.58
C ALA A 375 137.50 -21.16 -10.45
N VAL A 376 137.08 -21.71 -11.59
CA VAL A 376 137.98 -22.35 -12.58
C VAL A 376 138.96 -21.34 -13.17
N GLU A 377 138.50 -20.15 -13.56
CA GLU A 377 139.35 -19.08 -14.10
C GLU A 377 140.36 -18.58 -13.06
N LYS A 378 139.95 -18.42 -11.80
CA LYS A 378 140.86 -18.14 -10.68
C LYS A 378 141.90 -19.25 -10.48
N GLN A 379 141.50 -20.51 -10.55
CA GLN A 379 142.42 -21.65 -10.41
C GLN A 379 143.45 -21.70 -11.56
N ALA A 380 143.02 -21.42 -12.79
CA ALA A 380 143.91 -21.33 -13.95
C ALA A 380 144.90 -20.16 -13.84
N LEU A 381 144.42 -18.97 -13.44
CA LEU A 381 145.28 -17.81 -13.17
C LEU A 381 146.27 -18.07 -12.03
N GLN A 382 145.86 -18.78 -10.98
CA GLN A 382 146.74 -19.14 -9.86
C GLN A 382 147.80 -20.18 -10.25
N GLN A 383 147.48 -21.11 -11.16
CA GLN A 383 148.49 -21.99 -11.77
C GLN A 383 149.48 -21.20 -12.64
N GLN A 384 149.00 -20.30 -13.51
CA GLN A 384 149.86 -19.43 -14.32
C GLN A 384 150.79 -18.56 -13.47
N LEU A 385 150.30 -18.04 -12.34
CA LEU A 385 151.11 -17.28 -11.39
C LEU A 385 152.26 -18.13 -10.83
N SER A 386 151.98 -19.33 -10.32
CA SER A 386 153.02 -20.21 -9.78
C SER A 386 154.03 -20.68 -10.83
N THR A 387 153.60 -20.93 -12.07
CA THR A 387 154.55 -21.20 -13.17
C THR A 387 155.46 -20.00 -13.44
N SER A 388 154.92 -18.77 -13.44
CA SER A 388 155.72 -17.56 -13.65
C SER A 388 156.65 -17.25 -12.45
N GLU A 389 156.27 -17.61 -11.23
CA GLU A 389 157.14 -17.54 -10.04
C GLU A 389 158.30 -18.54 -10.14
N GLU A 390 158.06 -19.75 -10.66
CA GLU A 390 159.12 -20.73 -10.94
C GLU A 390 160.05 -20.29 -12.09
N GLU A 391 159.50 -19.71 -13.16
CA GLU A 391 160.28 -19.10 -14.25
C GLU A 391 161.17 -17.95 -13.74
N GLN A 392 160.63 -17.02 -12.95
CA GLN A 392 161.41 -15.93 -12.36
C GLN A 392 162.51 -16.44 -11.43
N LYS A 393 162.23 -17.50 -10.66
CA LYS A 393 163.23 -18.15 -9.80
C LYS A 393 164.35 -18.79 -10.62
N ALA A 394 164.03 -19.46 -11.71
CA ALA A 394 165.01 -20.06 -12.63
C ALA A 394 165.86 -18.99 -13.34
N ILE A 395 165.23 -17.93 -13.86
CA ILE A 395 165.92 -16.78 -14.46
C ILE A 395 166.84 -16.10 -13.45
N LYS A 396 166.42 -15.94 -12.19
CA LYS A 396 167.27 -15.37 -11.13
C LYS A 396 168.47 -16.27 -10.81
N GLN A 397 168.29 -17.60 -10.82
CA GLN A 397 169.42 -18.54 -10.63
C GLN A 397 170.40 -18.49 -11.81
N GLN A 398 169.92 -18.36 -13.06
CA GLN A 398 170.78 -18.14 -14.22
C GLN A 398 171.54 -16.81 -14.14
N LEU A 399 170.87 -15.74 -13.68
CA LEU A 399 171.48 -14.42 -13.54
C LEU A 399 172.62 -14.40 -12.52
N GLU A 400 172.45 -15.02 -11.34
CA GLU A 400 173.52 -15.13 -10.33
C GLU A 400 174.67 -16.04 -10.80
N ALA A 401 174.38 -17.10 -11.59
CA ALA A 401 175.41 -17.94 -12.19
C ALA A 401 176.27 -17.15 -13.20
N SER A 402 175.64 -16.49 -14.19
CA SER A 402 176.36 -15.66 -15.16
C SER A 402 177.08 -14.46 -14.51
N LYS A 403 176.62 -13.99 -13.34
CA LYS A 403 177.32 -12.98 -12.54
C LYS A 403 178.57 -13.54 -11.87
N ALA A 404 178.54 -14.77 -11.35
CA ALA A 404 179.72 -15.45 -10.81
C ALA A 404 180.77 -15.72 -11.92
N ASP A 405 180.34 -16.17 -13.09
CA ASP A 405 181.22 -16.37 -14.26
C ASP A 405 181.90 -15.04 -14.68
N LEU A 406 181.17 -13.92 -14.58
CA LEU A 406 181.68 -12.56 -14.84
C LEU A 406 182.69 -12.11 -13.77
N GLU A 407 182.40 -12.33 -12.48
CA GLU A 407 183.32 -11.99 -11.39
C GLU A 407 184.62 -12.81 -11.46
N GLU A 408 184.56 -14.10 -11.83
CA GLU A 408 185.76 -14.91 -12.07
C GLU A 408 186.55 -14.44 -13.31
N SER A 409 185.86 -14.13 -14.41
CA SER A 409 186.48 -13.58 -15.63
C SER A 409 187.18 -12.24 -15.37
N GLN A 410 186.55 -11.35 -14.60
CA GLN A 410 187.10 -10.05 -14.21
C GLN A 410 188.35 -10.23 -13.33
N LYS A 411 188.29 -11.14 -12.35
CA LYS A 411 189.42 -11.46 -11.46
C LYS A 411 190.61 -12.07 -12.20
N LYS A 412 190.36 -12.85 -13.27
CA LYS A 412 191.41 -13.35 -14.17
C LYS A 412 192.07 -12.20 -14.95
N LEU A 413 191.28 -11.29 -15.51
CA LEU A 413 191.78 -10.11 -16.22
C LEU A 413 192.59 -9.17 -15.31
N GLU A 414 192.20 -8.99 -14.05
CA GLU A 414 192.99 -8.25 -13.05
C GLU A 414 194.37 -8.90 -12.80
N GLY A 415 194.44 -10.23 -12.77
CA GLY A 415 195.70 -10.97 -12.68
C GLY A 415 196.59 -10.81 -13.92
N GLU A 416 196.00 -10.86 -15.12
CA GLU A 416 196.72 -10.63 -16.39
C GLU A 416 197.25 -9.19 -16.48
N ILE A 417 196.44 -8.19 -16.08
CA ILE A 417 196.84 -6.77 -16.01
C ILE A 417 197.99 -6.57 -15.02
N GLN A 418 197.96 -7.21 -13.85
CA GLN A 418 199.05 -7.09 -12.87
C GLN A 418 200.35 -7.74 -13.40
N GLY A 419 200.27 -8.90 -14.06
CA GLY A 419 201.44 -9.53 -14.71
C GLY A 419 202.07 -8.65 -15.80
N LEU A 420 201.26 -7.99 -16.63
CA LEU A 420 201.72 -7.02 -17.63
C LEU A 420 202.39 -5.80 -16.98
N LYS A 421 201.84 -5.32 -15.85
CA LYS A 421 202.37 -4.19 -15.08
C LYS A 421 203.76 -4.49 -14.49
N ASP A 422 203.96 -5.71 -14.01
CA ASP A 422 205.25 -6.17 -13.50
C ASP A 422 206.29 -6.32 -14.63
N GLN A 423 205.88 -6.80 -15.82
CA GLN A 423 206.74 -6.79 -17.02
C GLN A 423 207.16 -5.37 -17.45
N VAL A 424 206.22 -4.41 -17.46
CA VAL A 424 206.51 -3.01 -17.78
C VAL A 424 207.45 -2.39 -16.74
N SER A 425 207.33 -2.77 -15.46
CA SER A 425 208.27 -2.33 -14.41
C SER A 425 209.69 -2.84 -14.68
N ALA A 426 209.85 -4.12 -15.02
CA ALA A 426 211.16 -4.71 -15.35
C ALA A 426 211.78 -4.09 -16.62
N LEU A 427 210.98 -3.83 -17.66
CA LEU A 427 211.44 -3.16 -18.88
C LEU A 427 211.92 -1.73 -18.62
N ASN A 428 211.20 -0.94 -17.81
CA ASN A 428 211.63 0.39 -17.42
C ASN A 428 212.94 0.39 -16.62
N GLN A 429 213.14 -0.63 -15.76
CA GLN A 429 214.37 -0.79 -15.01
C GLN A 429 215.57 -1.12 -15.93
N LEU A 430 215.36 -1.97 -16.95
CA LEU A 430 216.37 -2.28 -17.97
C LEU A 430 216.71 -1.04 -18.85
N VAL A 431 215.71 -0.23 -19.20
CA VAL A 431 215.91 1.04 -19.93
C VAL A 431 216.72 2.02 -19.08
N ALA A 432 216.47 2.10 -17.77
CA ALA A 432 217.24 2.96 -16.86
C ALA A 432 218.73 2.55 -16.81
N GLU A 433 219.05 1.26 -16.76
CA GLU A 433 220.45 0.79 -16.88
C GLU A 433 221.10 1.22 -18.21
N LYS A 434 220.41 1.05 -19.34
CA LYS A 434 220.96 1.44 -20.65
C LYS A 434 221.16 2.95 -20.78
N TYR A 435 220.35 3.79 -20.14
CA TYR A 435 220.61 5.23 -20.08
C TYR A 435 221.89 5.59 -19.30
N VAL A 436 222.23 4.82 -18.25
CA VAL A 436 223.49 5.00 -17.51
C VAL A 436 224.70 4.59 -18.35
N ASP A 437 224.62 3.49 -19.12
CA ASP A 437 225.66 3.10 -20.07
C ASP A 437 225.92 4.19 -21.12
N ILE A 438 224.84 4.74 -21.70
CA ILE A 438 224.91 5.80 -22.73
C ILE A 438 225.51 7.10 -22.17
N ALA A 439 225.18 7.46 -20.91
CA ALA A 439 225.79 8.62 -20.25
C ALA A 439 227.31 8.45 -20.09
N ASN A 440 227.76 7.29 -19.60
CA ASN A 440 229.19 6.98 -19.43
C ASN A 440 229.96 7.01 -20.76
N LEU A 441 229.38 6.48 -21.85
CA LEU A 441 229.97 6.55 -23.20
C LEU A 441 230.02 8.00 -23.74
N SER A 442 229.02 8.82 -23.44
CA SER A 442 228.94 10.21 -23.90
C SER A 442 230.03 11.09 -23.30
N ASP A 443 230.36 10.89 -22.01
CA ASP A 443 231.43 11.67 -21.36
C ASP A 443 232.83 11.21 -21.75
N GLN A 444 233.03 9.92 -22.08
CA GLN A 444 234.27 9.46 -22.73
C GLN A 444 234.49 10.15 -24.09
N LEU A 445 233.43 10.29 -24.90
CA LEU A 445 233.51 10.96 -26.20
C LEU A 445 233.88 12.45 -26.07
N ARG A 446 233.34 13.14 -25.06
CA ARG A 446 233.65 14.56 -24.77
C ARG A 446 235.12 14.78 -24.42
N GLN A 447 235.75 13.88 -23.67
CA GLN A 447 237.17 14.01 -23.32
C GLN A 447 238.09 13.90 -24.55
N LEU A 448 237.77 13.03 -25.51
CA LEU A 448 238.52 12.89 -26.77
C LEU A 448 238.37 14.11 -27.70
N ILE A 449 237.17 14.71 -27.74
CA ILE A 449 236.93 15.94 -28.52
C ILE A 449 237.76 17.10 -27.96
N ALA A 450 237.84 17.23 -26.64
CA ALA A 450 238.62 18.29 -25.98
C ALA A 450 240.14 18.19 -26.26
N GLN A 451 240.70 16.99 -26.43
CA GLN A 451 242.12 16.82 -26.76
C GLN A 451 242.48 17.30 -28.18
N ASN A 452 241.60 17.11 -29.17
CA ASN A 452 241.91 17.48 -30.56
C ASN A 452 241.82 18.99 -30.84
N GLN A 453 240.98 19.73 -30.12
CA GLN A 453 240.73 21.15 -30.43
C GLN A 453 241.90 22.10 -30.09
N GLN A 454 242.92 21.66 -29.35
CA GLN A 454 244.07 22.51 -29.00
C GLN A 454 245.17 22.61 -30.07
N LEU A 455 245.14 21.81 -31.14
CA LEU A 455 246.29 21.67 -32.04
C LEU A 455 246.34 22.57 -33.28
N LEU A 456 245.20 22.98 -33.85
CA LEU A 456 245.18 23.31 -35.30
C LEU A 456 244.34 24.52 -35.75
N SER A 457 244.53 25.70 -35.16
CA SER A 457 244.18 26.97 -35.84
C SER A 457 245.09 28.13 -35.42
N GLY A 458 245.81 28.73 -36.38
CA GLY A 458 246.77 29.83 -36.17
C GLY A 458 248.24 29.39 -36.17
N GLN A 459 248.80 28.75 -37.20
CA GLN A 459 248.71 29.11 -38.64
C GLN A 459 247.28 29.27 -39.18
N LEU A 460 246.97 30.47 -39.68
CA LEU A 460 245.63 30.90 -40.10
C LEU A 460 245.47 30.87 -41.62
N ASN A 461 244.43 30.17 -42.09
CA ASN A 461 243.58 30.56 -43.23
C ASN A 461 242.45 29.53 -43.37
N MET A 462 241.26 29.98 -43.82
CA MET A 462 240.37 29.36 -44.82
C MET A 462 238.96 30.02 -44.76
N PRO A 463 238.32 30.27 -45.92
CA PRO A 463 236.88 30.55 -46.05
C PRO A 463 236.10 29.26 -46.43
N GLU A 464 234.80 29.41 -46.77
CA GLU A 464 234.04 28.47 -47.64
C GLU A 464 233.83 27.02 -47.10
N GLU A 465 232.97 26.13 -47.65
CA GLU A 465 231.58 26.24 -48.18
C GLU A 465 231.01 24.80 -48.34
N VAL A 466 229.69 24.58 -48.18
CA VAL A 466 228.91 23.37 -48.61
C VAL A 466 229.30 21.99 -47.98
N ILE A 467 228.53 20.92 -48.32
CA ILE A 467 228.80 19.44 -48.20
C ILE A 467 228.58 18.81 -46.78
N SER A 468 227.98 17.61 -46.59
CA SER A 468 227.11 16.73 -47.42
C SER A 468 226.56 15.47 -46.65
N GLN A 469 225.42 14.91 -47.12
CA GLN A 469 225.03 13.46 -47.18
C GLN A 469 224.81 12.50 -45.97
N TYR A 470 223.64 11.80 -46.02
CA TYR A 470 223.34 10.39 -45.60
C TYR A 470 223.49 9.98 -44.11
N PRO A 471 222.98 8.80 -43.63
CA PRO A 471 222.35 7.64 -44.30
C PRO A 471 220.80 7.51 -44.10
N SER A 472 220.25 6.31 -43.81
CA SER A 472 218.83 5.93 -44.01
C SER A 472 218.41 4.59 -43.35
N TYR A 473 217.10 4.28 -43.31
CA TYR A 473 216.43 3.02 -42.83
C TYR A 473 216.35 2.87 -41.28
N ALA A 474 215.42 2.12 -40.64
CA ALA A 474 214.21 1.33 -41.03
C ALA A 474 213.02 1.71 -40.09
N SER A 475 211.89 1.03 -39.84
CA SER A 475 211.21 -0.27 -40.16
C SER A 475 209.65 -0.04 -40.11
N VAL A 476 208.63 -0.91 -40.32
CA VAL A 476 208.39 -2.38 -40.36
C VAL A 476 208.30 -3.01 -38.93
N ASP A 477 207.30 -3.80 -38.49
CA ASP A 477 206.06 -4.46 -39.03
C ASP A 477 204.75 -3.82 -38.46
N THR A 478 203.49 -3.93 -38.96
CA THR A 478 202.52 -5.06 -39.19
C THR A 478 202.12 -5.84 -37.91
N ASP A 479 200.90 -6.37 -37.68
CA ASP A 479 199.79 -6.90 -38.51
C ASP A 479 198.39 -6.69 -37.80
N VAL A 480 197.20 -6.60 -38.46
CA VAL A 480 196.26 -7.66 -38.98
C VAL A 480 195.69 -8.58 -37.85
N ASP A 481 194.40 -8.96 -37.73
CA ASP A 481 193.20 -9.06 -38.62
C ASP A 481 191.92 -8.47 -37.93
N GLU A 482 190.78 -8.16 -38.61
CA GLU A 482 189.60 -9.01 -38.96
C GLU A 482 189.16 -10.06 -37.89
N THR A 483 187.89 -10.45 -37.68
CA THR A 483 186.62 -10.53 -38.46
C THR A 483 185.39 -10.26 -37.54
N THR A 484 184.27 -9.63 -37.92
CA THR A 484 183.14 -10.08 -38.81
C THR A 484 182.20 -11.15 -38.19
N VAL A 485 180.93 -11.22 -38.65
CA VAL A 485 179.91 -12.31 -38.52
C VAL A 485 178.71 -12.07 -37.54
N LEU A 486 177.54 -11.58 -38.03
CA LEU A 486 176.23 -12.30 -38.27
C LEU A 486 175.35 -12.55 -36.98
N GLN A 487 174.00 -12.74 -36.97
CA GLN A 487 172.92 -12.55 -37.96
C GLN A 487 171.47 -12.43 -37.37
N LYS A 488 170.64 -11.59 -38.00
CA LYS A 488 169.26 -11.82 -38.53
C LYS A 488 168.21 -12.75 -37.83
N SER A 489 167.04 -12.13 -37.55
CA SER A 489 165.70 -12.53 -38.09
C SER A 489 164.95 -13.78 -37.49
N PRO A 490 163.79 -14.25 -38.02
CA PRO A 490 162.47 -13.55 -38.05
C PRO A 490 161.19 -14.41 -37.74
N SER A 491 160.03 -13.72 -37.70
CA SER A 491 158.70 -14.12 -38.23
C SER A 491 157.77 -15.19 -37.57
N LYS A 492 156.50 -14.77 -37.33
CA LYS A 492 155.18 -15.34 -37.75
C LYS A 492 155.06 -16.85 -38.07
N PRO A 493 153.93 -17.57 -37.78
CA PRO A 493 152.60 -17.16 -38.33
C PRO A 493 151.25 -17.71 -37.72
N LYS A 494 150.12 -17.00 -38.01
CA LYS A 494 148.71 -17.51 -38.12
C LYS A 494 148.07 -18.07 -36.80
N LEU A 495 146.77 -18.40 -36.66
CA LEU A 495 145.63 -18.61 -37.57
C LEU A 495 144.29 -17.98 -37.09
N LYS A 496 143.30 -18.00 -38.01
CA LYS A 496 141.88 -17.60 -37.93
C LYS A 496 141.04 -18.46 -36.95
N LEU A 497 139.87 -17.95 -36.49
CA LEU A 497 138.58 -18.67 -36.66
C LEU A 497 137.32 -17.76 -36.60
N ASN A 498 136.23 -18.33 -37.12
CA ASN A 498 134.97 -17.74 -37.63
C ASN A 498 134.04 -16.97 -36.68
N GLN A 499 133.28 -16.03 -37.26
CA GLN A 499 131.86 -15.86 -36.98
C GLN A 499 131.05 -16.86 -37.82
N ALA A 500 130.05 -17.57 -37.27
CA ALA A 500 128.90 -18.10 -38.02
C ALA A 500 127.86 -18.77 -37.10
N GLN A 501 126.57 -18.44 -37.29
CA GLN A 501 125.37 -19.31 -37.13
C GLN A 501 125.10 -19.94 -35.74
N SER A 502 123.84 -20.08 -35.30
CA SER A 502 122.69 -20.59 -36.05
C SER A 502 121.33 -19.96 -35.70
N LYS A 503 120.34 -20.21 -36.56
CA LYS A 503 118.90 -19.99 -36.33
C LYS A 503 118.18 -21.33 -36.44
N LEU A 504 117.41 -21.72 -35.43
CA LEU A 504 116.31 -22.70 -35.47
C LEU A 504 115.20 -22.16 -34.53
N GLN A 505 113.93 -22.09 -34.95
CA GLN A 505 112.92 -23.18 -35.00
C GLN A 505 112.54 -23.70 -33.59
N SER A 506 111.27 -23.95 -33.25
CA SER A 506 110.01 -23.84 -34.05
C SER A 506 108.73 -23.83 -33.18
N LYS A 507 107.62 -23.44 -33.81
CA LYS A 507 106.22 -23.49 -33.32
C LYS A 507 105.81 -24.83 -32.67
N SER A 508 105.16 -24.76 -31.50
CA SER A 508 103.99 -25.55 -31.07
C SER A 508 103.48 -24.94 -29.74
N LEU A 509 102.25 -25.15 -29.25
CA LEU A 509 101.07 -25.83 -29.79
C LEU A 509 99.90 -24.84 -29.95
N VAL A 510 98.95 -25.15 -30.83
CA VAL A 510 97.53 -24.82 -30.64
C VAL A 510 96.85 -26.11 -30.24
N ASN A 511 95.97 -26.10 -29.25
CA ASN A 511 95.21 -27.28 -28.84
C ASN A 511 93.72 -26.94 -28.76
N GLN A 512 92.89 -27.70 -29.47
CA GLN A 512 91.43 -27.54 -29.51
C GLN A 512 90.79 -28.40 -28.43
N ASN A 513 89.65 -27.96 -27.88
CA ASN A 513 88.76 -28.80 -27.09
C ASN A 513 87.32 -28.26 -27.18
N GLU A 514 86.66 -28.54 -28.31
CA GLU A 514 85.19 -28.47 -28.41
C GLU A 514 84.65 -29.90 -28.46
N LEU A 515 83.88 -30.29 -27.44
CA LEU A 515 83.32 -31.63 -27.29
C LEU A 515 81.79 -31.56 -27.17
N SER A 516 81.14 -31.29 -28.29
CA SER A 516 79.68 -31.16 -28.38
C SER A 516 78.98 -32.52 -28.35
N ILE A 517 78.65 -33.01 -27.16
CA ILE A 517 77.80 -34.20 -27.00
C ILE A 517 76.33 -33.81 -27.27
N ASN A 518 75.77 -34.34 -28.34
CA ASN A 518 74.38 -34.13 -28.72
C ASN A 518 73.48 -35.25 -28.17
N VAL A 519 72.74 -34.94 -27.10
CA VAL A 519 71.61 -35.77 -26.63
C VAL A 519 70.37 -34.89 -26.59
N GLY A 520 69.28 -35.40 -27.18
CA GLY A 520 68.05 -34.65 -27.44
C GLY A 520 67.39 -34.12 -26.17
N SER A 521 67.73 -32.90 -25.80
CA SER A 521 67.07 -32.12 -24.76
C SER A 521 66.30 -30.99 -25.44
N LEU A 522 64.96 -31.06 -25.38
CA LEU A 522 64.10 -29.94 -25.72
C LEU A 522 64.35 -28.83 -24.69
N LYS A 523 65.23 -27.89 -25.03
CA LYS A 523 65.41 -26.64 -24.32
C LYS A 523 64.18 -25.78 -24.53
N ILE A 524 63.11 -26.10 -23.81
CA ILE A 524 62.02 -25.16 -23.55
C ILE A 524 62.68 -23.95 -22.89
N ASP A 525 62.51 -22.77 -23.49
CA ASP A 525 63.09 -21.56 -22.94
C ASP A 525 62.48 -21.27 -21.57
N LYS A 526 63.27 -20.74 -20.63
CA LYS A 526 62.81 -20.40 -19.28
C LYS A 526 61.63 -19.41 -19.36
N SER A 527 61.64 -18.51 -20.35
CA SER A 527 60.51 -17.59 -20.59
C SER A 527 59.23 -18.29 -21.05
N GLU A 528 59.30 -19.47 -21.68
CA GLU A 528 58.11 -20.25 -22.06
C GLU A 528 57.56 -21.06 -20.89
N LEU A 529 58.44 -21.61 -20.05
CA LEU A 529 58.05 -22.29 -18.82
C LEU A 529 57.36 -21.32 -17.84
N GLU A 530 57.88 -20.10 -17.69
CA GLU A 530 57.27 -19.05 -16.86
C GLU A 530 55.91 -18.57 -17.41
N LYS A 531 55.78 -18.41 -18.74
CA LYS A 531 54.48 -18.13 -19.38
C LYS A 531 53.47 -19.25 -19.14
N PHE A 532 53.90 -20.51 -19.19
CA PHE A 532 53.04 -21.67 -18.91
C PHE A 532 52.58 -21.71 -17.44
N GLN A 533 53.48 -21.42 -16.50
CA GLN A 533 53.12 -21.31 -15.08
C GLN A 533 52.13 -20.16 -14.82
N GLN A 534 52.36 -18.97 -15.37
CA GLN A 534 51.41 -17.86 -15.29
C GLN A 534 50.03 -18.19 -15.91
N MET A 535 50.02 -18.99 -16.99
CA MET A 535 48.78 -19.48 -17.61
C MET A 535 48.03 -20.44 -16.67
N GLN A 536 48.73 -21.36 -15.99
CA GLN A 536 48.12 -22.23 -14.98
C GLN A 536 47.56 -21.45 -13.78
N THR A 537 48.27 -20.44 -13.27
CA THR A 537 47.76 -19.56 -12.20
C THR A 537 46.48 -18.86 -12.62
N LYS A 538 46.45 -18.22 -13.79
CA LYS A 538 45.25 -17.56 -14.33
C LYS A 538 44.10 -18.54 -14.58
N MET A 539 44.39 -19.77 -14.98
CA MET A 539 43.39 -20.83 -15.13
C MET A 539 42.76 -21.21 -13.79
N GLY A 540 43.57 -21.36 -12.73
CA GLY A 540 43.09 -21.60 -11.37
C GLY A 540 42.25 -20.45 -10.82
N GLU A 541 42.64 -19.19 -11.07
CA GLU A 541 41.83 -18.02 -10.74
C GLU A 541 40.46 -18.01 -11.46
N MET A 542 40.43 -18.37 -12.76
CA MET A 542 39.19 -18.43 -13.52
C MET A 542 38.27 -19.55 -13.01
N LEU A 543 38.80 -20.72 -12.64
CA LEU A 543 38.03 -21.80 -12.04
C LEU A 543 37.45 -21.41 -10.66
N ASN A 544 38.25 -20.77 -9.80
CA ASN A 544 37.77 -20.24 -8.52
C ASN A 544 36.68 -19.16 -8.71
N LYS A 545 36.82 -18.29 -9.72
CA LYS A 545 35.79 -17.30 -10.09
C LYS A 545 34.52 -18.00 -10.59
N LEU A 546 34.62 -19.09 -11.36
CA LEU A 546 33.48 -19.87 -11.83
C LEU A 546 32.68 -20.48 -10.66
N ALA A 547 33.36 -21.18 -9.75
CA ALA A 547 32.72 -21.78 -8.57
C ALA A 547 32.01 -20.73 -7.68
N LEU A 548 32.59 -19.52 -7.56
CA LEU A 548 31.97 -18.41 -6.84
C LEU A 548 30.77 -17.79 -7.57
N TYR A 549 30.65 -17.97 -8.89
CA TYR A 549 29.45 -17.63 -9.65
C TYR A 549 28.35 -18.70 -9.47
N GLU A 550 28.71 -19.99 -9.54
CA GLU A 550 27.78 -21.11 -9.32
C GLU A 550 27.14 -21.03 -7.92
N GLN A 551 27.94 -20.82 -6.87
CA GLN A 551 27.43 -20.61 -5.50
C GLN A 551 26.43 -19.45 -5.42
N LYS A 552 26.72 -18.32 -6.09
CA LYS A 552 25.83 -17.14 -6.10
C LYS A 552 24.54 -17.37 -6.88
N GLU A 553 24.56 -18.23 -7.90
CA GLU A 553 23.35 -18.63 -8.63
C GLU A 553 22.48 -19.57 -7.78
N GLU A 554 23.09 -20.51 -7.04
CA GLU A 554 22.36 -21.36 -6.08
C GLU A 554 21.73 -20.54 -4.94
N GLU A 555 22.48 -19.61 -4.33
CA GLU A 555 21.94 -18.68 -3.33
C GLU A 555 20.77 -17.85 -3.89
N ARG A 556 20.87 -17.37 -5.14
CA ARG A 556 19.81 -16.62 -5.83
C ARG A 556 18.58 -17.49 -6.10
N SER A 557 18.77 -18.75 -6.47
CA SER A 557 17.69 -19.74 -6.66
C SER A 557 16.92 -19.97 -5.35
N ILE A 558 17.64 -20.20 -4.25
CA ILE A 558 17.06 -20.37 -2.90
C ILE A 558 16.28 -19.11 -2.46
N GLN A 559 16.79 -17.91 -2.75
CA GLN A 559 16.06 -16.66 -2.47
C GLN A 559 14.78 -16.51 -3.32
N LEU A 560 14.81 -16.88 -4.60
CA LEU A 560 13.63 -16.86 -5.47
C LEU A 560 12.56 -17.87 -5.00
N GLN A 561 12.97 -19.07 -4.60
CA GLN A 561 12.06 -20.09 -4.05
C GLN A 561 11.38 -19.59 -2.76
N LYS A 562 12.14 -19.01 -1.83
CA LYS A 562 11.59 -18.38 -0.60
C LYS A 562 10.60 -17.25 -0.91
N ARG A 563 10.89 -16.39 -1.90
CA ARG A 563 9.95 -15.34 -2.34
C ARG A 563 8.65 -15.94 -2.91
N HIS A 564 8.75 -16.98 -3.74
CA HIS A 564 7.57 -17.68 -4.27
C HIS A 564 6.69 -18.27 -3.16
N GLU A 565 7.30 -18.86 -2.13
CA GLU A 565 6.55 -19.42 -1.00
C GLU A 565 5.82 -18.33 -0.20
N ILE A 566 6.50 -17.22 0.13
CA ILE A 566 5.90 -16.06 0.83
C ILE A 566 4.71 -15.48 0.04
N ILE A 567 4.83 -15.37 -1.28
CA ILE A 567 3.72 -14.94 -2.15
C ILE A 567 2.56 -15.94 -2.11
N SER A 568 2.84 -17.25 -2.17
CA SER A 568 1.82 -18.32 -2.12
C SER A 568 1.06 -18.33 -0.79
N GLN A 569 1.78 -18.25 0.34
CA GLN A 569 1.19 -18.15 1.67
C GLN A 569 0.34 -16.87 1.83
N SER A 570 0.77 -15.75 1.25
CA SER A 570 0.02 -14.49 1.27
C SER A 570 -1.27 -14.58 0.45
N LEU A 571 -1.25 -15.27 -0.70
CA LEU A 571 -2.43 -15.54 -1.54
C LEU A 571 -3.41 -16.54 -0.90
N GLN A 572 -2.93 -17.49 -0.08
CA GLN A 572 -3.81 -18.32 0.75
C GLN A 572 -4.49 -17.48 1.85
N LYS A 573 -3.73 -16.65 2.58
CA LYS A 573 -4.28 -15.76 3.62
C LYS A 573 -5.32 -14.80 3.05
N SER A 574 -5.07 -14.16 1.90
CA SER A 574 -6.04 -13.25 1.29
C SER A 574 -7.33 -13.95 0.82
N LYS A 575 -7.24 -15.20 0.33
CA LYS A 575 -8.43 -16.03 0.04
C LYS A 575 -9.24 -16.32 1.29
N ILE A 576 -8.61 -16.68 2.42
CA ILE A 576 -9.29 -16.95 3.69
C ILE A 576 -10.00 -15.67 4.19
N VAL A 577 -9.32 -14.52 4.20
CA VAL A 577 -9.93 -13.23 4.57
C VAL A 577 -11.10 -12.88 3.63
N GLY A 578 -10.98 -13.13 2.33
CA GLY A 578 -12.06 -12.92 1.36
C GLY A 578 -13.29 -13.80 1.60
N VAL A 579 -13.09 -15.07 1.98
CA VAL A 579 -14.19 -16.00 2.34
C VAL A 579 -14.87 -15.53 3.63
N ASN A 580 -14.11 -15.26 4.69
CA ASN A 580 -14.67 -14.78 5.96
C ASN A 580 -15.45 -13.48 5.78
N ARG A 581 -14.92 -12.51 5.03
CA ARG A 581 -15.61 -11.24 4.75
C ARG A 581 -16.88 -11.44 3.91
N LYS A 582 -16.91 -12.44 3.02
CA LYS A 582 -18.13 -12.83 2.29
C LYS A 582 -19.17 -13.48 3.20
N GLN A 583 -18.74 -14.30 4.17
CA GLN A 583 -19.66 -14.89 5.16
C GLN A 583 -20.24 -13.81 6.09
N GLN A 584 -19.41 -12.91 6.63
CA GLN A 584 -19.89 -11.76 7.43
C GLN A 584 -20.88 -10.88 6.65
N LEU A 585 -20.62 -10.63 5.36
CA LEU A 585 -21.56 -9.92 4.49
C LEU A 585 -22.85 -10.70 4.19
N GLN A 586 -22.85 -12.04 4.31
CA GLN A 586 -24.07 -12.87 4.21
C GLN A 586 -24.81 -13.03 5.54
N GLU A 587 -24.15 -12.80 6.68
CA GLU A 587 -24.78 -12.72 8.00
C GLU A 587 -25.41 -11.34 8.23
N LEU A 588 -24.78 -10.26 7.76
CA LEU A 588 -25.34 -8.89 7.74
C LEU A 588 -26.48 -8.70 6.71
N LEU A 589 -26.81 -9.72 5.92
CA LEU A 589 -27.87 -9.72 4.90
C LEU A 589 -29.04 -10.65 5.26
N LYS A 590 -29.08 -11.14 6.51
CA LYS A 590 -30.12 -12.02 7.07
C LYS A 590 -30.83 -11.35 8.23
#